data_AF-A0A536HIW9-F1
#
_entry.id   AF-A0A536HIW9-F1
#
_cell.length_a   1.000
_cell.length_b   1.000
_cell.length_c   1.000
_cell.angle_alpha   90.00
_cell.angle_beta   90.00
_cell.angle_gamma   90.00
#
_symmetry.space_group_name_H-M   'P 1'
#
loop_
_entity.id
_entity.type
_entity.pdbx_description
1 polymer ?
#
loop_
_entity_poly.entity_id
_entity_poly.type
_entity_poly.pdbx_seq_one_letter_code
_entity_poly.pdbx_strand_id
1 'polypeptide(L)'
;GNVIPAAKQVVGLTKKKVHVIETHSVPQGVSAVVAFRPERSGDENMRAMKAEAERVQTIEVTHAVRDTRSNGVKVKKGDVIGLINDKLEIAGDDYSEVVNKALGKLGPDSFELVTVYRGEQASDDELKRLESAIRSSYPGLEVEVQQGGQQHYPFILSVE
;
A
#
# COMPACT_ATOMS: atom_id res chain seq x y z
N GLY A 1 7.35 -0.91 -14.20
CA GLY A 1 7.86 -0.21 -15.40
C GLY A 1 8.97 0.75 -15.01
N ASN A 2 9.72 1.30 -15.97
CA ASN A 2 10.87 2.21 -15.74
C ASN A 2 10.48 3.65 -15.30
N VAL A 3 9.43 3.79 -14.48
CA VAL A 3 8.88 5.10 -14.09
C VAL A 3 9.88 5.90 -13.25
N ILE A 4 10.49 5.27 -12.24
CA ILE A 4 11.46 5.92 -11.36
C ILE A 4 12.74 6.36 -12.14
N PRO A 5 13.39 5.49 -12.93
CA PRO A 5 14.52 5.91 -13.76
C PRO A 5 14.19 7.08 -14.69
N ALA A 6 13.01 7.08 -15.33
CA ALA A 6 12.57 8.16 -16.19
C ALA A 6 12.37 9.47 -15.41
N ALA A 7 11.72 9.42 -14.25
CA ALA A 7 11.50 10.60 -13.40
C ALA A 7 12.82 11.25 -12.96
N LYS A 8 13.84 10.45 -12.61
CA LYS A 8 15.17 10.96 -12.20
C LYS A 8 15.89 11.74 -13.29
N GLN A 9 15.58 11.53 -14.56
CA GLN A 9 16.20 12.27 -15.67
C GLN A 9 15.86 13.77 -15.65
N VAL A 10 14.77 14.18 -14.99
CA VAL A 10 14.33 15.59 -14.93
C VAL A 10 15.43 16.53 -14.45
N VAL A 11 16.31 16.07 -13.54
CA VAL A 11 17.40 16.86 -12.97
C VAL A 11 18.37 17.36 -14.06
N GLY A 12 18.58 16.58 -15.12
CA GLY A 12 19.41 16.96 -16.26
C GLY A 12 18.69 17.79 -17.33
N LEU A 13 17.37 17.95 -17.23
CA LEU A 13 16.52 18.58 -18.25
C LEU A 13 16.04 19.98 -17.85
N THR A 14 16.44 20.49 -16.69
CA THR A 14 15.98 21.78 -16.17
C THR A 14 17.06 22.54 -15.42
N LYS A 15 16.92 23.87 -15.35
CA LYS A 15 17.73 24.74 -14.50
C LYS A 15 17.16 24.92 -13.09
N LYS A 16 15.93 24.44 -12.84
CA LYS A 16 15.30 24.49 -11.51
C LYS A 16 15.92 23.43 -10.60
N LYS A 17 15.99 23.69 -9.29
CA LYS A 17 16.30 22.64 -8.30
C LYS A 17 15.09 21.72 -8.15
N VAL A 18 15.25 20.44 -8.46
CA VAL A 18 14.18 19.43 -8.40
C VAL A 18 14.65 18.26 -7.55
N HIS A 19 13.80 17.82 -6.63
CA HIS A 19 13.98 16.60 -5.85
C HIS A 19 12.96 15.56 -6.31
N VAL A 20 13.42 14.33 -6.50
CA VAL A 20 12.56 13.18 -6.84
C VAL A 20 12.50 12.29 -5.61
N ILE A 21 11.30 12.10 -5.06
CA ILE A 21 11.04 11.19 -3.96
C ILE A 21 10.53 9.90 -4.56
N GLU A 22 11.26 8.81 -4.32
CA GLU A 22 10.95 7.51 -4.87
C GLU A 22 9.87 6.84 -4.01
N THR A 23 8.80 6.40 -4.65
CA THR A 23 7.72 5.63 -4.04
C THR A 23 7.36 4.49 -4.97
N HIS A 24 6.98 3.37 -4.37
CA HIS A 24 6.64 2.14 -5.07
C HIS A 24 5.15 1.84 -5.01
N SER A 25 4.42 2.49 -4.11
CA SER A 25 2.98 2.36 -3.98
C SER A 25 2.29 3.70 -3.79
N VAL A 26 0.96 3.72 -3.99
CA VAL A 26 0.13 4.90 -3.75
C VAL A 26 0.20 5.34 -2.27
N PRO A 27 0.05 4.47 -1.25
CA PRO A 27 0.18 4.86 0.15
C PRO A 27 1.53 5.51 0.48
N GLN A 28 2.63 5.00 -0.06
CA GLN A 28 3.95 5.63 0.12
C GLN A 28 3.98 7.06 -0.43
N GLY A 29 3.35 7.28 -1.60
CA GLY A 29 3.19 8.61 -2.18
C GLY A 29 2.36 9.56 -1.31
N VAL A 30 1.24 9.07 -0.76
CA VAL A 30 0.40 9.85 0.14
C VAL A 30 1.15 10.22 1.42
N SER A 31 1.80 9.25 2.07
CA SER A 31 2.59 9.48 3.29
C SER A 31 3.72 10.48 3.05
N ALA A 32 4.43 10.36 1.92
CA ALA A 32 5.44 11.34 1.50
C ALA A 32 4.86 12.76 1.42
N VAL A 33 3.72 12.94 0.76
CA VAL A 33 3.09 14.26 0.60
C VAL A 33 2.64 14.85 1.94
N VAL A 34 2.07 14.03 2.82
CA VAL A 34 1.63 14.46 4.17
C VAL A 34 2.80 14.95 5.03
N ALA A 35 4.01 14.42 4.82
CA ALA A 35 5.22 14.82 5.53
C ALA A 35 5.78 16.18 5.10
N PHE A 36 5.33 16.74 3.97
CA PHE A 36 5.82 18.01 3.44
C PHE A 36 5.48 19.18 4.37
N ARG A 37 6.43 20.11 4.54
CA ARG A 37 6.23 21.37 5.27
C ARG A 37 6.73 22.54 4.43
N PRO A 38 5.87 23.49 4.02
CA PRO A 38 6.26 24.64 3.18
C PRO A 38 7.43 25.47 3.73
N GLU A 39 7.65 25.43 5.04
CA GLU A 39 8.62 26.21 5.80
C GLU A 39 10.01 25.58 5.79
N ARG A 40 10.12 24.28 5.44
CA ARG A 40 11.39 23.56 5.34
C ARG A 40 12.06 23.82 3.99
N SER A 41 13.39 23.77 3.98
CA SER A 41 14.14 23.78 2.73
C SER A 41 13.79 22.55 1.86
N GLY A 42 14.09 22.63 0.56
CA GLY A 42 13.87 21.50 -0.36
C GLY A 42 14.61 20.22 0.05
N ASP A 43 15.83 20.34 0.57
CA ASP A 43 16.63 19.19 1.01
C ASP A 43 16.07 18.56 2.30
N GLU A 44 15.56 19.38 3.23
CA GLU A 44 14.91 18.89 4.45
C GLU A 44 13.58 18.22 4.14
N ASN A 45 12.76 18.81 3.26
CA ASN A 45 11.54 18.18 2.79
C ASN A 45 11.83 16.85 2.08
N MET A 46 12.81 16.81 1.17
CA MET A 46 13.21 15.58 0.50
C MET A 46 13.55 14.47 1.50
N ARG A 47 14.36 14.76 2.54
CA ARG A 47 14.73 13.77 3.56
C ARG A 47 13.53 13.30 4.38
N ALA A 48 12.70 14.24 4.85
CA ALA A 48 11.54 13.93 5.68
C ALA A 48 10.50 13.10 4.90
N MET A 49 10.13 13.56 3.70
CA MET A 49 9.14 12.89 2.86
C MET A 49 9.61 11.49 2.45
N LYS A 50 10.90 11.32 2.16
CA LYS A 50 11.47 10.00 1.86
C LYS A 50 11.40 9.08 3.09
N ALA A 51 11.73 9.58 4.27
CA ALA A 51 11.70 8.78 5.50
C ALA A 51 10.30 8.26 5.83
N GLU A 52 9.26 9.08 5.66
CA GLU A 52 7.88 8.64 5.89
C GLU A 52 7.43 7.62 4.83
N ALA A 53 7.75 7.85 3.56
CA ALA A 53 7.45 6.89 2.50
C ALA A 53 8.09 5.51 2.74
N GLU A 54 9.31 5.46 3.29
CA GLU A 54 10.03 4.21 3.54
C GLU A 54 9.49 3.41 4.74
N ARG A 55 8.75 4.05 5.65
CA ARG A 55 8.14 3.39 6.82
C ARG A 55 6.92 2.57 6.44
N VAL A 56 6.14 3.07 5.47
CA VAL A 56 4.89 2.45 5.03
C VAL A 56 5.13 1.06 4.45
N GLN A 57 4.51 0.06 5.08
CA GLN A 57 4.28 -1.23 4.45
C GLN A 57 2.97 -1.18 3.68
N THR A 58 2.99 -1.62 2.41
CA THR A 58 1.79 -1.65 1.57
C THR A 58 1.28 -3.07 1.42
N ILE A 59 -0.03 -3.24 1.63
CA ILE A 59 -0.75 -4.45 1.24
C ILE A 59 -1.70 -4.09 0.10
N GLU A 60 -1.58 -4.77 -1.03
CA GLU A 60 -2.53 -4.65 -2.14
C GLU A 60 -3.32 -5.95 -2.28
N VAL A 61 -4.63 -5.82 -2.48
CA VAL A 61 -5.53 -6.98 -2.61
C VAL A 61 -6.24 -6.90 -3.95
N THR A 62 -6.20 -7.99 -4.71
CA THR A 62 -6.86 -8.10 -6.02
C THR A 62 -7.17 -9.56 -6.37
N HIS A 63 -7.69 -9.81 -7.57
CA HIS A 63 -7.97 -11.16 -8.07
C HIS A 63 -6.92 -11.65 -9.05
N ALA A 64 -6.59 -12.93 -8.94
CA ALA A 64 -5.71 -13.59 -9.88
C ALA A 64 -6.38 -13.78 -11.24
N VAL A 65 -5.78 -13.22 -12.30
CA VAL A 65 -6.30 -13.35 -13.67
C VAL A 65 -5.93 -14.67 -14.36
N ARG A 66 -4.98 -15.42 -13.78
CA ARG A 66 -4.47 -16.69 -14.30
C ARG A 66 -3.88 -17.55 -13.19
N ASP A 67 -3.79 -18.84 -13.45
CA ASP A 67 -3.03 -19.76 -12.60
C ASP A 67 -1.55 -19.37 -12.61
N THR A 68 -0.92 -19.38 -11.44
CA THR A 68 0.50 -19.11 -11.30
C THR A 68 1.05 -19.72 -10.02
N ARG A 69 2.38 -19.86 -9.98
CA ARG A 69 3.10 -20.15 -8.74
C ARG A 69 4.20 -19.11 -8.59
N SER A 70 4.16 -18.34 -7.51
CA SER A 70 5.16 -17.30 -7.21
C SER A 70 5.47 -17.31 -5.72
N ASN A 71 6.73 -17.13 -5.34
CA ASN A 71 7.16 -17.11 -3.93
C ASN A 71 6.66 -18.31 -3.10
N GLY A 72 6.54 -19.48 -3.72
CA GLY A 72 6.00 -20.70 -3.08
C GLY A 72 4.47 -20.74 -2.96
N VAL A 73 3.77 -19.63 -3.21
CA VAL A 73 2.30 -19.53 -3.20
C VAL A 73 1.75 -20.10 -4.50
N LYS A 74 0.81 -21.05 -4.37
CA LYS A 74 0.03 -21.57 -5.50
C LYS A 74 -1.22 -20.73 -5.64
N VAL A 75 -1.43 -20.17 -6.83
CA VAL A 75 -2.54 -19.28 -7.15
C VAL A 75 -3.32 -19.88 -8.30
N LYS A 76 -4.63 -19.97 -8.16
CA LYS A 76 -5.55 -20.27 -9.25
C LYS A 76 -6.20 -19.00 -9.75
N LYS A 77 -6.62 -19.01 -11.00
CA LYS A 77 -7.44 -17.94 -11.57
C LYS A 77 -8.71 -17.76 -10.73
N GLY A 78 -8.98 -16.52 -10.36
CA GLY A 78 -10.13 -16.11 -9.54
C GLY A 78 -9.81 -15.91 -8.07
N ASP A 79 -8.75 -16.55 -7.56
CA ASP A 79 -8.33 -16.41 -6.16
C ASP A 79 -8.15 -14.93 -5.79
N VAL A 80 -8.56 -14.57 -4.59
CA VAL A 80 -8.12 -13.32 -3.96
C VAL A 80 -6.64 -13.47 -3.62
N ILE A 81 -5.84 -12.50 -4.03
CA ILE A 81 -4.41 -12.47 -3.80
C ILE A 81 -4.00 -11.23 -3.04
N GLY A 82 -3.02 -11.40 -2.15
CA GLY A 82 -2.43 -10.34 -1.36
C GLY A 82 -0.98 -10.14 -1.74
N LEU A 83 -0.63 -8.91 -2.10
CA LEU A 83 0.74 -8.48 -2.34
C LEU A 83 1.22 -7.65 -1.15
N ILE A 84 2.41 -7.95 -0.65
CA ILE A 84 3.10 -7.14 0.36
C ILE A 84 4.28 -6.48 -0.33
N ASN A 85 4.27 -5.15 -0.42
CA ASN A 85 5.30 -4.36 -1.11
C ASN A 85 5.64 -4.94 -2.50
N ASP A 86 4.63 -5.02 -3.39
CA ASP A 86 4.69 -5.60 -4.74
C ASP A 86 4.99 -7.11 -4.83
N LYS A 87 5.18 -7.80 -3.71
CA LYS A 87 5.45 -9.25 -3.72
C LYS A 87 4.18 -10.03 -3.46
N LEU A 88 3.84 -10.92 -4.38
CA LEU A 88 2.76 -11.89 -4.17
C LEU A 88 3.12 -12.81 -3.01
N GLU A 89 2.38 -12.71 -1.92
CA GLU A 89 2.70 -13.41 -0.67
C GLU A 89 1.56 -14.32 -0.21
N ILE A 90 0.33 -14.06 -0.64
CA ILE A 90 -0.89 -14.71 -0.13
C ILE A 90 -1.89 -14.94 -1.26
N ALA A 91 -2.57 -16.07 -1.17
CA ALA A 91 -3.76 -16.39 -1.96
C ALA A 91 -4.83 -17.00 -1.04
N GLY A 92 -6.09 -16.73 -1.35
CA GLY A 92 -7.25 -17.18 -0.61
C GLY A 92 -8.54 -16.87 -1.37
N ASP A 93 -9.67 -17.01 -0.69
CA ASP A 93 -11.00 -16.86 -1.31
C ASP A 93 -11.73 -15.59 -0.87
N ASP A 94 -11.29 -14.96 0.23
CA ASP A 94 -11.92 -13.78 0.84
C ASP A 94 -10.89 -12.67 1.13
N TYR A 95 -11.32 -11.40 0.97
CA TYR A 95 -10.47 -10.23 1.21
C TYR A 95 -9.99 -10.14 2.65
N SER A 96 -10.87 -10.38 3.63
CA SER A 96 -10.57 -10.28 5.07
C SER A 96 -9.57 -11.35 5.49
N GLU A 97 -9.73 -12.57 4.97
CA GLU A 97 -8.76 -13.65 5.18
C GLU A 97 -7.37 -13.27 4.65
N VAL A 98 -7.30 -12.80 3.40
CA VAL A 98 -6.04 -12.44 2.76
C VAL A 98 -5.36 -11.28 3.48
N VAL A 99 -6.11 -10.24 3.85
CA VAL A 99 -5.56 -9.09 4.58
C VAL A 99 -5.06 -9.50 5.97
N ASN A 100 -5.83 -10.27 6.74
CA ASN A 100 -5.39 -10.70 8.07
C ASN A 100 -4.10 -11.54 7.99
N LYS A 101 -4.00 -12.45 7.03
CA LYS A 101 -2.75 -13.20 6.83
C LYS A 101 -1.60 -12.27 6.42
N ALA A 102 -1.87 -11.20 5.66
CA ALA A 102 -0.85 -10.23 5.24
C ALA A 102 -0.34 -9.39 6.39
N LEU A 103 -1.26 -8.86 7.22
CA LEU A 103 -0.92 -8.16 8.46
C LEU A 103 -0.14 -9.08 9.41
N GLY A 104 -0.58 -10.32 9.59
CA GLY A 104 0.13 -11.32 10.38
C GLY A 104 1.56 -11.58 9.90
N LYS A 105 1.82 -11.58 8.58
CA LYS A 105 3.18 -11.69 8.01
C LYS A 105 4.05 -10.46 8.29
N LEU A 106 3.44 -9.27 8.34
CA LEU A 106 4.16 -8.02 8.63
C LEU A 106 4.53 -7.88 10.11
N GLY A 107 3.86 -8.60 11.01
CA GLY A 107 4.06 -8.45 12.45
C GLY A 107 3.29 -7.23 12.97
N PRO A 108 1.97 -7.36 13.17
CA PRO A 108 1.06 -6.23 13.40
C PRO A 108 1.40 -5.41 14.65
N ASP A 109 2.01 -6.04 15.67
CA ASP A 109 2.41 -5.36 16.91
C ASP A 109 3.54 -4.33 16.71
N SER A 110 4.14 -4.25 15.52
CA SER A 110 5.18 -3.27 15.18
C SER A 110 4.61 -1.97 14.59
N PHE A 111 3.29 -1.88 14.43
CA PHE A 111 2.60 -0.79 13.75
C PHE A 111 1.49 -0.25 14.65
N GLU A 112 1.07 1.00 14.38
CA GLU A 112 0.03 1.66 15.17
C GLU A 112 -1.22 1.92 14.33
N LEU A 113 -1.06 2.11 13.01
CA LEU A 113 -2.13 2.52 12.11
C LEU A 113 -2.20 1.63 10.87
N VAL A 114 -3.44 1.30 10.50
CA VAL A 114 -3.79 0.72 9.20
C VAL A 114 -4.81 1.61 8.51
N THR A 115 -4.43 2.20 7.38
CA THR A 115 -5.34 2.98 6.53
C THR A 115 -5.79 2.12 5.35
N VAL A 116 -7.08 1.82 5.29
CA VAL A 116 -7.70 1.01 4.24
C VAL A 116 -8.27 1.93 3.15
N TYR A 117 -7.70 1.86 1.95
CA TYR A 117 -8.20 2.52 0.75
C TYR A 117 -9.12 1.59 -0.04
N ARG A 118 -10.41 1.90 -0.05
CA ARG A 118 -11.41 1.15 -0.82
C ARG A 118 -11.40 1.55 -2.30
N GLY A 119 -11.33 0.56 -3.18
CA GLY A 119 -11.43 0.72 -4.63
C GLY A 119 -12.85 0.59 -5.15
N GLU A 120 -13.03 0.86 -6.44
CA GLU A 120 -14.35 0.84 -7.09
C GLU A 120 -14.99 -0.55 -7.12
N GLN A 121 -14.17 -1.61 -7.09
CA GLN A 121 -14.62 -2.99 -7.19
C GLN A 121 -15.12 -3.58 -5.86
N ALA A 122 -14.79 -2.96 -4.73
CA ALA A 122 -15.24 -3.42 -3.42
C ALA A 122 -16.57 -2.76 -3.06
N SER A 123 -17.50 -3.51 -2.50
CA SER A 123 -18.74 -3.01 -1.92
C SER A 123 -18.53 -2.43 -0.51
N ASP A 124 -19.50 -1.65 -0.02
CA ASP A 124 -19.49 -1.13 1.35
C ASP A 124 -19.57 -2.26 2.39
N ASP A 125 -20.26 -3.36 2.06
CA ASP A 125 -20.39 -4.51 2.96
C ASP A 125 -19.08 -5.29 3.07
N GLU A 126 -18.34 -5.46 1.97
CA GLU A 126 -17.00 -6.05 1.99
C GLU A 126 -16.03 -5.19 2.80
N LEU A 127 -16.09 -3.87 2.64
CA LEU A 127 -15.28 -2.93 3.44
C LEU A 127 -15.60 -3.05 4.94
N LYS A 128 -16.88 -3.06 5.33
CA LYS A 128 -17.28 -3.20 6.74
C LYS A 128 -16.83 -4.53 7.33
N ARG A 129 -16.93 -5.63 6.56
CA ARG A 129 -16.44 -6.94 7.00
C ARG A 129 -14.93 -6.92 7.21
N LEU A 130 -14.19 -6.35 6.26
CA LEU A 130 -12.74 -6.23 6.35
C LEU A 130 -12.32 -5.41 7.57
N GLU A 131 -12.91 -4.22 7.74
CA GLU A 131 -12.62 -3.34 8.88
C GLU A 131 -12.88 -4.06 10.22
N SER A 132 -14.05 -4.69 10.36
CA SER A 132 -14.42 -5.45 11.55
C SER A 132 -13.45 -6.60 11.82
N ALA A 133 -13.02 -7.32 10.78
CA ALA A 133 -12.09 -8.43 10.89
C ALA A 133 -10.70 -7.97 11.34
N ILE A 134 -10.19 -6.85 10.83
CA ILE A 134 -8.91 -6.27 11.25
C ILE A 134 -9.00 -5.84 12.72
N ARG A 135 -10.00 -5.04 13.09
CA ARG A 135 -10.17 -4.54 14.47
C ARG A 135 -10.32 -5.68 15.49
N SER A 136 -11.01 -6.76 15.10
CA SER A 136 -11.19 -7.93 15.96
C SER A 136 -9.90 -8.73 16.13
N SER A 137 -9.09 -8.85 15.07
CA SER A 137 -7.85 -9.64 15.08
C SER A 137 -6.68 -8.87 15.72
N TYR A 138 -6.66 -7.55 15.55
CA TYR A 138 -5.57 -6.66 15.94
C TYR A 138 -6.12 -5.43 16.69
N PRO A 139 -6.57 -5.58 17.94
CA PRO A 139 -7.20 -4.49 18.69
C PRO A 139 -6.25 -3.33 19.04
N GLY A 140 -4.94 -3.54 18.92
CA GLY A 140 -3.92 -2.50 19.10
C GLY A 140 -3.70 -1.61 17.86
N LEU A 141 -4.23 -2.00 16.71
CA LEU A 141 -4.13 -1.21 15.47
C LEU A 141 -5.32 -0.26 15.38
N GLU A 142 -5.03 1.02 15.20
CA GLU A 142 -6.03 1.97 14.71
C GLU A 142 -6.35 1.64 13.25
N VAL A 143 -7.62 1.63 12.90
CA VAL A 143 -8.07 1.38 11.52
C VAL A 143 -8.76 2.62 11.02
N GLU A 144 -8.22 3.20 9.96
CA GLU A 144 -8.84 4.29 9.20
C GLU A 144 -9.32 3.79 7.84
N VAL A 145 -10.35 4.42 7.30
CA VAL A 145 -10.91 4.06 6.00
C VAL A 145 -10.96 5.29 5.11
N GLN A 146 -10.46 5.15 3.88
CA GLN A 146 -10.46 6.17 2.85
C GLN A 146 -11.11 5.64 1.57
N GLN A 147 -11.86 6.50 0.88
CA GLN A 147 -12.38 6.19 -0.46
C GLN A 147 -11.25 6.43 -1.47
N GLY A 148 -10.58 5.36 -1.89
CA GLY A 148 -9.44 5.44 -2.81
C GLY A 148 -9.84 5.51 -4.27
N GLY A 149 -10.93 4.84 -4.67
CA GLY A 149 -11.48 4.92 -6.03
C GLY A 149 -10.59 4.28 -7.11
N GLN A 150 -9.59 3.48 -6.73
CA GLN A 150 -8.79 2.74 -7.69
C GLN A 150 -9.61 1.63 -8.38
N GLN A 151 -9.37 1.42 -9.69
CA GLN A 151 -10.18 0.51 -10.52
C GLN A 151 -9.79 -0.97 -10.44
N HIS A 152 -8.53 -1.26 -10.08
CA HIS A 152 -7.96 -2.61 -10.21
C HIS A 152 -7.71 -3.33 -8.88
N TYR A 153 -7.70 -2.58 -7.78
CA TYR A 153 -7.45 -3.11 -6.45
C TYR A 153 -8.67 -2.83 -5.57
N PRO A 154 -9.52 -3.83 -5.29
CA PRO A 154 -10.60 -3.70 -4.32
C PRO A 154 -10.16 -3.03 -3.02
N PHE A 155 -8.96 -3.37 -2.53
CA PHE A 155 -8.35 -2.72 -1.36
C PHE A 155 -6.85 -2.50 -1.55
N ILE A 156 -6.37 -1.36 -1.05
CA ILE A 156 -4.96 -1.09 -0.77
C ILE A 156 -4.88 -0.66 0.69
N LEU A 157 -3.86 -1.09 1.42
CA LEU A 157 -3.67 -0.71 2.81
C LEU A 157 -2.29 -0.05 2.99
N SER A 158 -2.28 1.08 3.72
CA SER A 158 -1.09 1.61 4.39
C SER A 158 -1.00 0.95 5.76
N VAL A 159 0.18 0.46 6.14
CA VAL A 159 0.46 -0.07 7.47
C VAL A 159 1.73 0.61 7.97
N GLU A 160 1.61 1.40 9.04
CA GLU A 160 2.68 2.25 9.57
C GLU A 160 2.62 2.44 11.10
#